data_AF-A0A0R2AYN6-F1
#
_entry.id   AF-A0A0R2AYN6-F1
#
_cell.length_a   1.000
_cell.length_b   1.000
_cell.length_c   1.000
_cell.angle_alpha   90.00
_cell.angle_beta   90.00
_cell.angle_gamma   90.00
#
_symmetry.space_group_name_H-M   'P 1'
#
loop_
_entity.id
_entity.type
_entity.pdbx_description
1 polymer ?
#
loop_
_entity_poly.entity_id
_entity_poly.type
_entity_poly.pdbx_seq_one_letter_code
_entity_poly.pdbx_strand_id
1 'polypeptide(L)'
;MANKVNSFEVQQVTERIINDLYNFGAPDKATLASVRGAMSITDVRAQAVWPVMMAEMRPEMLSHTGKPTYAETAIYAALRLFAISQQGQSQFAYARAAKASEPQGYTLFQVLAQMRRNESDRTRLDRRIQPLLAVGNVNRVVNELTHLVEIVKGTRQPIDFAQLAGDLYSFQMSYESANQVRLRWGQQFFAVTKVS
;
A
#
# COMPACT_ATOMS: atom_id res chain seq x y z
N MET A 1 28.53 9.37 6.90
CA MET A 1 27.76 8.15 7.24
C MET A 1 26.61 8.05 6.25
N ALA A 2 26.51 6.98 5.47
CA ALA A 2 25.38 6.80 4.57
C ALA A 2 24.09 6.70 5.39
N ASN A 3 23.09 7.54 5.09
CA ASN A 3 21.83 7.56 5.81
C ASN A 3 21.07 6.27 5.47
N LYS A 4 20.87 5.39 6.46
CA LYS A 4 20.21 4.10 6.25
C LYS A 4 18.75 4.33 5.87
N VAL A 5 18.31 3.74 4.76
CA VAL A 5 16.93 3.83 4.28
C VAL A 5 15.96 3.44 5.40
N ASN A 6 14.99 4.31 5.69
CA ASN A 6 13.95 4.06 6.69
C ASN A 6 12.54 4.07 6.08
N SER A 7 11.56 3.57 6.84
CA SER A 7 10.18 3.43 6.36
C SER A 7 9.51 4.77 6.05
N PHE A 8 9.88 5.86 6.73
CA PHE A 8 9.33 7.18 6.47
C PHE A 8 9.82 7.73 5.12
N GLU A 9 11.09 7.54 4.79
CA GLU A 9 11.62 7.91 3.48
C GLU A 9 10.94 7.13 2.34
N VAL A 10 10.70 5.83 2.56
CA VAL A 10 9.92 5.00 1.62
C VAL A 10 8.51 5.55 1.41
N GLN A 11 7.84 6.02 2.48
CA GLN A 11 6.52 6.66 2.38
C GLN A 11 6.59 7.95 1.55
N GLN A 12 7.57 8.82 1.82
CA GLN A 12 7.71 10.10 1.09
C GLN A 12 8.00 9.89 -0.39
N VAL A 13 8.88 8.95 -0.74
CA VAL A 13 9.17 8.60 -2.14
C VAL A 13 7.92 8.04 -2.82
N THR A 14 7.21 7.11 -2.17
CA THR A 14 5.97 6.52 -2.72
C THR A 14 4.91 7.59 -2.99
N GLU A 15 4.72 8.53 -2.07
CA GLU A 15 3.79 9.65 -2.23
C GLU A 15 4.13 10.50 -3.46
N ARG A 16 5.41 10.86 -3.66
CA ARG A 16 5.82 11.64 -4.84
C ARG A 16 5.51 10.90 -6.13
N ILE A 17 5.88 9.62 -6.22
CA ILE A 17 5.60 8.79 -7.40
C ILE A 17 4.09 8.67 -7.67
N ILE A 18 3.26 8.50 -6.63
CA ILE A 18 1.80 8.44 -6.79
C ILE A 18 1.25 9.76 -7.35
N ASN A 19 1.73 10.89 -6.85
CA ASN A 19 1.33 12.21 -7.35
C ASN A 19 1.76 12.42 -8.80
N ASP A 20 2.97 12.00 -9.18
CA ASP A 20 3.47 12.08 -10.56
C ASP A 20 2.64 11.19 -11.49
N LEU A 21 2.28 9.98 -11.06
CA LEU A 21 1.42 9.08 -11.83
C LEU A 21 -0.02 9.60 -11.98
N TYR A 22 -0.51 10.36 -11.00
CA TYR A 22 -1.82 11.00 -11.07
C TYR A 22 -1.81 12.29 -11.89
N ASN A 23 -0.67 12.98 -11.96
CA ASN A 23 -0.40 14.13 -12.82
C ASN A 23 -1.54 15.19 -12.78
N PHE A 24 -1.81 15.71 -11.59
CA PHE A 24 -2.84 16.75 -11.36
C PHE A 24 -4.23 16.44 -11.95
N GLY A 25 -4.64 15.16 -11.95
CA GLY A 25 -5.95 14.74 -12.46
C GLY A 25 -5.94 14.27 -13.91
N ALA A 26 -4.77 14.24 -14.57
CA ALA A 26 -4.55 13.65 -15.87
C ALA A 26 -3.66 12.39 -15.76
N PRO A 27 -4.15 11.31 -15.10
CA PRO A 27 -3.32 10.18 -14.75
C PRO A 27 -2.74 9.48 -15.98
N ASP A 28 -1.53 8.94 -15.83
CA ASP A 28 -0.92 8.07 -16.83
C ASP A 28 -1.66 6.71 -16.84
N LYS A 29 -2.76 6.68 -17.58
CA LYS A 29 -3.65 5.51 -17.68
C LYS A 29 -2.92 4.30 -18.25
N ALA A 30 -1.93 4.49 -19.13
CA ALA A 30 -1.20 3.40 -19.76
C ALA A 30 -0.28 2.72 -18.73
N THR A 31 0.51 3.51 -17.99
CA THR A 31 1.38 3.00 -16.93
C THR A 31 0.57 2.35 -15.81
N LEU A 32 -0.49 3.01 -15.33
CA LEU A 32 -1.37 2.43 -14.31
C LEU A 32 -2.03 1.13 -14.79
N ALA A 33 -2.43 1.04 -16.06
CA ALA A 33 -3.00 -0.19 -16.62
C ALA A 33 -1.97 -1.33 -16.68
N SER A 34 -0.75 -1.04 -17.09
CA SER A 34 0.33 -2.03 -17.14
C SER A 34 0.64 -2.62 -15.77
N VAL A 35 0.80 -1.75 -14.75
CA VAL A 35 1.19 -2.16 -13.39
C VAL A 35 0.11 -2.99 -12.70
N ARG A 36 -1.19 -2.74 -12.93
CA ARG A 36 -2.27 -3.56 -12.35
C ARG A 36 -2.09 -5.06 -12.64
N GLY A 37 -1.64 -5.37 -13.86
CA GLY A 37 -1.43 -6.74 -14.34
C GLY A 37 -0.07 -7.35 -14.01
N ALA A 38 0.79 -6.66 -13.25
CA ALA A 38 2.14 -7.08 -12.92
C ALA A 38 2.27 -7.31 -11.42
N MET A 39 2.37 -8.56 -10.98
CA MET A 39 2.41 -8.96 -9.58
C MET A 39 3.72 -8.58 -8.87
N SER A 40 4.82 -8.47 -9.61
CA SER A 40 6.15 -8.17 -9.07
C SER A 40 6.86 -7.08 -9.88
N ILE A 41 7.81 -6.38 -9.24
CA ILE A 41 8.63 -5.37 -9.92
C ILE A 41 9.48 -5.97 -11.06
N THR A 42 9.74 -7.28 -11.02
CA THR A 42 10.49 -8.01 -12.05
C THR A 42 9.65 -8.44 -13.25
N ASP A 43 8.33 -8.21 -13.24
CA ASP A 43 7.47 -8.57 -14.36
C ASP A 43 7.71 -7.62 -15.55
N VAL A 44 7.61 -8.11 -16.78
CA VAL A 44 7.81 -7.30 -18.00
C VAL A 44 6.88 -6.08 -18.03
N ARG A 45 5.64 -6.23 -17.57
CA ARG A 45 4.66 -5.12 -17.49
C ARG A 45 5.00 -4.09 -16.41
N ALA A 46 5.81 -4.43 -15.41
CA ALA A 46 6.29 -3.49 -14.41
C ALA A 46 7.26 -2.46 -15.00
N GLN A 47 7.91 -2.77 -16.14
CA GLN A 47 8.85 -1.87 -16.81
C GLN A 47 8.26 -0.50 -17.14
N ALA A 48 6.95 -0.43 -17.37
CA ALA A 48 6.25 0.83 -17.63
C ALA A 48 6.38 1.85 -16.49
N VAL A 49 6.48 1.41 -15.22
CA VAL A 49 6.59 2.32 -14.07
C VAL A 49 8.01 2.56 -13.61
N TRP A 50 8.99 1.77 -14.07
CA TRP A 50 10.38 1.90 -13.63
C TRP A 50 10.96 3.30 -13.83
N PRO A 51 10.76 4.02 -14.96
CA PRO A 51 11.36 5.34 -15.14
C PRO A 51 10.91 6.35 -14.07
N VAL A 52 9.61 6.48 -13.82
CA VAL A 52 9.07 7.40 -12.81
C VAL A 52 9.39 6.93 -11.39
N MET A 53 9.30 5.62 -11.13
CA MET A 53 9.59 5.05 -9.82
C MET A 53 11.06 5.25 -9.43
N MET A 54 12.00 4.88 -10.32
CA MET A 54 13.43 4.91 -10.02
C MET A 54 14.00 6.33 -10.02
N ALA A 55 13.42 7.27 -10.78
CA ALA A 55 13.84 8.67 -10.77
C ALA A 55 13.62 9.34 -9.40
N GLU A 56 12.58 8.94 -8.67
CA GLU A 56 12.25 9.47 -7.33
C GLU A 56 13.01 8.77 -6.19
N MET A 57 13.61 7.62 -6.47
CA MET A 57 14.32 6.80 -5.48
C MET A 57 15.76 7.27 -5.31
N ARG A 58 16.24 7.28 -4.06
CA ARG A 58 17.66 7.55 -3.80
C ARG A 58 18.54 6.37 -4.21
N PRO A 59 19.83 6.60 -4.52
CA PRO A 59 20.77 5.52 -4.85
C PRO A 59 20.81 4.39 -3.82
N GLU A 60 20.65 4.67 -2.52
CA GLU A 60 20.70 3.65 -1.47
C GLU A 60 19.46 2.74 -1.43
N MET A 61 18.38 3.12 -2.12
CA MET A 61 17.17 2.32 -2.24
C MET A 61 17.22 1.38 -3.46
N LEU A 62 18.10 1.66 -4.42
CA LEU A 62 18.15 0.97 -5.71
C LEU A 62 19.07 -0.26 -5.65
N SER A 63 18.71 -1.28 -6.42
CA SER A 63 19.58 -2.46 -6.56
C SER A 63 20.78 -2.18 -7.46
N HIS A 64 21.94 -2.69 -7.06
CA HIS A 64 23.14 -2.73 -7.92
C HIS A 64 23.36 -4.11 -8.57
N THR A 65 22.45 -5.08 -8.33
CA THR A 65 22.61 -6.48 -8.76
C THR A 65 21.48 -6.96 -9.66
N GLY A 66 20.47 -6.12 -9.90
CA GLY A 66 19.25 -6.49 -10.62
C GLY A 66 18.25 -7.32 -9.77
N LYS A 67 18.62 -7.71 -8.54
CA LYS A 67 17.67 -8.30 -7.58
C LYS A 67 16.97 -7.18 -6.80
N PRO A 68 15.63 -7.13 -6.76
CA PRO A 68 14.91 -6.06 -6.08
C PRO A 68 15.31 -5.89 -4.61
N THR A 69 15.50 -4.65 -4.19
CA THR A 69 15.65 -4.31 -2.77
C THR A 69 14.30 -4.39 -2.05
N TYR A 70 14.33 -4.36 -0.71
CA TYR A 70 13.10 -4.26 0.08
C TYR A 70 12.35 -2.95 -0.19
N ALA A 71 13.06 -1.85 -0.48
CA ALA A 71 12.46 -0.57 -0.83
C ALA A 71 11.78 -0.64 -2.20
N GLU A 72 12.47 -1.16 -3.21
CA GLU A 72 11.90 -1.38 -4.56
C GLU A 72 10.65 -2.26 -4.49
N THR A 73 10.72 -3.38 -3.76
CA THR A 73 9.58 -4.29 -3.58
C THR A 73 8.39 -3.60 -2.92
N ALA A 74 8.63 -2.83 -1.85
CA ALA A 74 7.58 -2.17 -1.08
C ALA A 74 6.91 -1.02 -1.85
N ILE A 75 7.71 -0.16 -2.48
CA ILE A 75 7.22 0.96 -3.29
C ILE A 75 6.41 0.41 -4.45
N TYR A 76 6.96 -0.53 -5.22
CA TYR A 76 6.26 -1.13 -6.35
C TYR A 76 4.91 -1.75 -5.95
N ALA A 77 4.88 -2.52 -4.84
CA ALA A 77 3.65 -3.10 -4.34
C ALA A 77 2.59 -2.04 -4.01
N ALA A 78 2.98 -0.94 -3.37
CA ALA A 78 2.06 0.17 -3.08
C ALA A 78 1.55 0.87 -4.35
N LEU A 79 2.42 1.12 -5.34
CA LEU A 79 2.02 1.69 -6.64
C LEU A 79 1.01 0.81 -7.36
N ARG A 80 1.21 -0.51 -7.31
CA ARG A 80 0.26 -1.47 -7.87
C ARG A 80 -1.09 -1.42 -7.16
N LEU A 81 -1.10 -1.41 -5.83
CA LEU A 81 -2.34 -1.33 -5.05
C LEU A 81 -3.08 0.00 -5.32
N PHE A 82 -2.34 1.11 -5.42
CA PHE A 82 -2.88 2.39 -5.88
C PHE A 82 -3.50 2.28 -7.27
N ALA A 83 -2.80 1.70 -8.24
CA ALA A 83 -3.30 1.57 -9.61
C ALA A 83 -4.61 0.75 -9.70
N ILE A 84 -4.77 -0.27 -8.85
CA ILE A 84 -6.00 -1.06 -8.72
C ILE A 84 -7.13 -0.21 -8.15
N SER A 85 -6.85 0.56 -7.08
CA SER A 85 -7.83 1.44 -6.44
C SER A 85 -8.29 2.55 -7.38
N GLN A 86 -7.36 3.20 -8.08
CA GLN A 86 -7.62 4.32 -9.01
C GLN A 86 -8.40 3.90 -10.26
N GLN A 87 -8.33 2.63 -10.68
CA GLN A 87 -8.97 2.18 -11.92
C GLN A 87 -10.49 2.39 -11.89
N GLY A 88 -10.99 3.19 -12.81
CA GLY A 88 -12.44 3.48 -12.92
C GLY A 88 -12.95 4.50 -11.90
N GLN A 89 -12.06 5.10 -11.10
CA GLN A 89 -12.40 6.21 -10.20
C GLN A 89 -12.08 7.54 -10.88
N SER A 90 -13.02 8.49 -10.80
CA SER A 90 -12.81 9.88 -11.23
C SER A 90 -12.05 10.69 -10.18
N GLN A 91 -12.27 10.38 -8.90
CA GLN A 91 -11.58 11.00 -7.78
C GLN A 91 -10.22 10.35 -7.52
N PHE A 92 -9.31 11.11 -6.92
CA PHE A 92 -7.99 10.60 -6.54
C PHE A 92 -8.13 9.59 -5.40
N ALA A 93 -7.66 8.36 -5.64
CA ALA A 93 -7.79 7.26 -4.67
C ALA A 93 -6.74 7.30 -3.55
N TYR A 94 -5.86 8.30 -3.56
CA TYR A 94 -4.78 8.48 -2.59
C TYR A 94 -4.98 9.76 -1.78
N ALA A 95 -4.78 9.64 -0.47
CA ALA A 95 -4.51 10.76 0.42
C ALA A 95 -3.81 10.24 1.67
N ARG A 96 -2.99 11.08 2.31
CA ARG A 96 -2.34 10.71 3.57
C ARG A 96 -3.36 10.50 4.69
N ALA A 97 -3.10 9.49 5.51
CA ALA A 97 -3.86 9.26 6.73
C ALA A 97 -3.45 10.30 7.77
N ALA A 98 -4.43 11.03 8.29
CA ALA A 98 -4.22 12.03 9.33
C ALA A 98 -5.04 11.68 10.57
N LYS A 99 -4.51 12.01 11.75
CA LYS A 99 -5.30 12.02 12.99
C LYS A 99 -6.02 13.37 13.08
N ALA A 100 -7.03 13.57 12.23
CA ALA A 100 -7.88 14.74 12.22
C ALA A 100 -9.34 14.35 12.46
N SER A 101 -10.19 15.30 12.86
CA SER A 101 -11.65 15.09 12.95
C SER A 101 -12.25 14.73 11.58
N GLU A 102 -11.72 15.34 10.52
CA GLU A 102 -12.08 15.08 9.12
C GLU A 102 -10.81 14.75 8.32
N PRO A 103 -10.34 13.49 8.37
CA PRO A 103 -9.15 13.11 7.65
C PRO A 103 -9.42 13.01 6.15
N GLN A 104 -8.50 13.53 5.34
CA GLN A 104 -8.60 13.46 3.87
C GLN A 104 -8.31 12.06 3.31
N GLY A 105 -7.61 11.22 4.08
CA GLY A 105 -7.31 9.85 3.75
C GLY A 105 -7.30 8.95 4.98
N TYR A 106 -7.34 7.65 4.74
CA TYR A 106 -7.38 6.62 5.78
C TYR A 106 -6.34 5.54 5.50
N THR A 107 -5.90 4.83 6.53
CA THR A 107 -5.17 3.57 6.29
C THR A 107 -6.14 2.52 5.77
N LEU A 108 -5.63 1.55 4.99
CA LEU A 108 -6.45 0.44 4.48
C LEU A 108 -7.25 -0.25 5.59
N PHE A 109 -6.61 -0.50 6.74
CA PHE A 109 -7.23 -1.19 7.87
C PHE A 109 -8.26 -0.33 8.60
N GLN A 110 -8.14 1.01 8.58
CA GLN A 110 -9.19 1.90 9.08
C GLN A 110 -10.44 1.84 8.21
N VAL A 111 -10.29 1.84 6.88
CA VAL A 111 -11.43 1.70 5.94
C VAL A 111 -12.12 0.35 6.16
N LEU A 112 -11.35 -0.74 6.27
CA LEU A 112 -11.87 -2.07 6.56
C LEU A 112 -12.58 -2.13 7.93
N ALA A 113 -12.06 -1.45 8.95
CA ALA A 113 -12.70 -1.36 10.26
C ALA A 113 -14.05 -0.62 10.21
N GLN A 114 -14.16 0.43 9.38
CA GLN A 114 -15.43 1.12 9.16
C GLN A 114 -16.44 0.19 8.49
N MET A 115 -16.04 -0.55 7.44
CA MET A 115 -16.91 -1.55 6.79
C MET A 115 -17.34 -2.66 7.76
N ARG A 116 -16.44 -3.10 8.65
CA ARG A 116 -16.71 -4.12 9.67
C ARG A 116 -17.82 -3.75 10.65
N ARG A 117 -18.18 -2.46 10.77
CA ARG A 117 -19.33 -2.03 11.59
C ARG A 117 -20.66 -2.55 11.04
N ASN A 118 -20.73 -2.87 9.75
CA ASN A 118 -21.88 -3.55 9.17
C ASN A 118 -21.82 -5.03 9.53
N GLU A 119 -22.86 -5.54 10.19
CA GLU A 119 -22.91 -6.94 10.65
C GLU A 119 -22.74 -7.95 9.49
N SER A 120 -23.29 -7.63 8.31
CA SER A 120 -23.17 -8.44 7.09
C SER A 120 -21.73 -8.54 6.55
N ASP A 121 -20.90 -7.54 6.81
CA ASP A 121 -19.51 -7.50 6.36
C ASP A 121 -18.55 -8.05 7.43
N ARG A 122 -18.92 -7.97 8.70
CA ARG A 122 -18.07 -8.32 9.84
C ARG A 122 -17.43 -9.71 9.73
N THR A 123 -18.25 -10.76 9.60
CA THR A 123 -17.72 -12.15 9.50
C THR A 123 -16.87 -12.35 8.25
N ARG A 124 -17.26 -11.74 7.12
CA ARG A 124 -16.53 -11.85 5.85
C ARG A 124 -15.16 -11.20 5.94
N LEU A 125 -15.06 -10.03 6.58
CA LEU A 125 -13.82 -9.30 6.75
C LEU A 125 -12.91 -9.96 7.80
N ASP A 126 -13.47 -10.42 8.92
CA ASP A 126 -12.70 -11.14 9.96
C ASP A 126 -12.00 -12.39 9.38
N ARG A 127 -12.70 -13.15 8.53
CA ARG A 127 -12.16 -14.33 7.83
C ARG A 127 -11.03 -14.02 6.83
N ARG A 128 -10.93 -12.78 6.35
CA ARG A 128 -9.86 -12.34 5.43
C ARG A 128 -8.67 -11.74 6.17
N ILE A 129 -8.92 -11.03 7.27
CA ILE A 129 -7.87 -10.38 8.05
C ILE A 129 -7.07 -11.38 8.88
N GLN A 130 -7.74 -12.35 9.53
CA GLN A 130 -7.03 -13.31 10.39
C GLN A 130 -5.91 -14.07 9.65
N PRO A 131 -6.13 -14.63 8.44
CA PRO A 131 -5.06 -15.26 7.67
C PRO A 131 -3.94 -14.29 7.30
N LEU A 132 -4.27 -13.07 6.86
CA LEU A 132 -3.27 -12.04 6.51
C LEU A 132 -2.30 -11.77 7.68
N LEU A 133 -2.83 -11.69 8.90
CA LEU A 133 -2.01 -11.45 10.09
C LEU A 133 -1.07 -12.61 10.44
N ALA A 134 -1.30 -13.81 9.89
CA ALA A 134 -0.43 -14.98 10.07
C ALA A 134 0.61 -15.15 8.95
N VAL A 135 0.49 -14.40 7.84
CA VAL A 135 1.40 -14.57 6.69
C VAL A 135 2.81 -14.06 7.01
N GLY A 136 3.82 -14.89 6.73
CA GLY A 136 5.25 -14.60 6.94
C GLY A 136 5.99 -13.97 5.76
N ASN A 137 5.44 -14.08 4.54
CA ASN A 137 6.13 -13.76 3.29
C ASN A 137 5.52 -12.52 2.62
N VAL A 138 6.36 -11.57 2.19
CA VAL A 138 5.91 -10.30 1.60
C VAL A 138 5.07 -10.48 0.34
N ASN A 139 5.41 -11.41 -0.56
CA ASN A 139 4.63 -11.65 -1.78
C ASN A 139 3.23 -12.15 -1.46
N ARG A 140 3.11 -13.05 -0.47
CA ARG A 140 1.81 -13.51 0.02
C ARG A 140 1.01 -12.37 0.66
N VAL A 141 1.66 -11.54 1.47
CA VAL A 141 1.02 -10.35 2.07
C VAL A 141 0.50 -9.40 1.00
N VAL A 142 1.30 -9.10 -0.03
CA VAL A 142 0.88 -8.22 -1.14
C VAL A 142 -0.29 -8.80 -1.91
N ASN A 143 -0.33 -10.11 -2.12
CA ASN A 143 -1.48 -10.79 -2.75
C ASN A 143 -2.75 -10.64 -1.89
N GLU A 144 -2.67 -10.87 -0.59
CA GLU A 144 -3.82 -10.68 0.31
C GLU A 144 -4.27 -9.21 0.37
N LEU A 145 -3.33 -8.25 0.45
CA LEU A 145 -3.62 -6.83 0.40
C LEU A 145 -4.30 -6.42 -0.92
N THR A 146 -3.97 -7.08 -2.03
CA THR A 146 -4.62 -6.85 -3.33
C THR A 146 -6.12 -7.11 -3.22
N HIS A 147 -6.50 -8.25 -2.66
CA HIS A 147 -7.91 -8.61 -2.46
C HIS A 147 -8.61 -7.64 -1.49
N LEU A 148 -7.92 -7.18 -0.44
CA LEU A 148 -8.47 -6.19 0.47
C LEU A 148 -8.69 -4.83 -0.20
N VAL A 149 -7.75 -4.40 -1.04
CA VAL A 149 -7.87 -3.15 -1.81
C VAL A 149 -9.06 -3.21 -2.78
N GLU A 150 -9.28 -4.35 -3.44
CA GLU A 150 -10.46 -4.56 -4.29
C GLU A 150 -11.78 -4.43 -3.52
N ILE A 151 -11.83 -4.92 -2.27
CA ILE A 151 -13.00 -4.80 -1.40
C ILE A 151 -13.28 -3.34 -1.05
N VAL A 152 -12.25 -2.60 -0.60
CA VAL A 152 -12.44 -1.20 -0.17
C VAL A 152 -12.62 -0.23 -1.34
N LYS A 153 -12.19 -0.59 -2.55
CA LYS A 153 -12.33 0.25 -3.75
C LYS A 153 -13.77 0.72 -3.97
N GLY A 154 -14.77 -0.09 -3.63
CA GLY A 154 -16.18 0.26 -3.72
C GLY A 154 -16.61 1.42 -2.81
N THR A 155 -15.87 1.68 -1.72
CA THR A 155 -16.17 2.76 -0.77
C THR A 155 -15.79 4.15 -1.29
N ARG A 156 -14.92 4.22 -2.32
CA ARG A 156 -14.33 5.46 -2.87
C ARG A 156 -13.58 6.31 -1.84
N GLN A 157 -13.26 5.78 -0.67
CA GLN A 157 -12.44 6.49 0.32
C GLN A 157 -10.97 6.53 -0.13
N PRO A 158 -10.29 7.68 -0.04
CA PRO A 158 -8.85 7.76 -0.32
C PRO A 158 -8.03 6.98 0.70
N ILE A 159 -7.04 6.23 0.21
CA ILE A 159 -6.20 5.34 1.02
C ILE A 159 -4.76 5.83 1.02
N ASP A 160 -4.11 5.76 2.19
CA ASP A 160 -2.70 6.08 2.34
C ASP A 160 -1.80 4.92 1.87
N PHE A 161 -1.64 4.80 0.55
CA PHE A 161 -0.76 3.81 -0.06
C PHE A 161 0.72 4.05 0.25
N ALA A 162 1.11 5.29 0.54
CA ALA A 162 2.46 5.61 0.99
C ALA A 162 2.74 4.94 2.33
N GLN A 163 1.83 5.07 3.31
CA GLN A 163 1.91 4.39 4.60
C GLN A 163 2.02 2.87 4.43
N LEU A 164 1.29 2.29 3.49
CA LEU A 164 1.37 0.86 3.18
C LEU A 164 2.75 0.45 2.62
N ALA A 165 3.38 1.28 1.78
CA ALA A 165 4.76 1.05 1.33
C ALA A 165 5.74 1.04 2.51
N GLY A 166 5.61 1.98 3.44
CA GLY A 166 6.42 2.02 4.65
C GLY A 166 6.24 0.78 5.53
N ASP A 167 5.01 0.30 5.66
CA ASP A 167 4.72 -0.95 6.39
C ASP A 167 5.32 -2.17 5.68
N LEU A 168 5.17 -2.29 4.37
CA LEU A 168 5.74 -3.39 3.58
C LEU A 168 7.27 -3.39 3.61
N TYR A 169 7.91 -2.21 3.62
CA TYR A 169 9.35 -2.09 3.80
C TYR A 169 9.77 -2.62 5.17
N SER A 170 9.15 -2.12 6.26
CA SER A 170 9.43 -2.60 7.62
C SER A 170 9.17 -4.10 7.78
N PHE A 171 8.08 -4.61 7.19
CA PHE A 171 7.71 -6.01 7.25
C PHE A 171 8.80 -6.94 6.73
N GLN A 172 9.59 -6.50 5.75
CA GLN A 172 10.68 -7.28 5.17
C GLN A 172 11.97 -7.27 6.01
N MET A 173 12.12 -6.35 6.96
CA MET A 173 13.39 -6.14 7.69
C MET A 173 13.75 -7.28 8.64
N SER A 174 12.77 -7.76 9.41
CA SER A 174 12.96 -8.84 10.38
C SER A 174 11.61 -9.44 10.79
N TYR A 175 11.63 -10.63 11.39
CA TYR A 175 10.43 -11.25 11.95
C TYR A 175 9.75 -10.35 12.99
N GLU A 176 10.54 -9.65 13.81
CA GLU A 176 10.06 -8.78 14.87
C GLU A 176 9.42 -7.51 14.31
N SER A 177 10.02 -6.92 13.27
CA SER A 177 9.43 -5.79 12.55
C SER A 177 8.14 -6.18 11.82
N ALA A 178 8.10 -7.38 11.22
CA ALA A 178 6.89 -7.95 10.63
C ALA A 178 5.76 -8.12 11.67
N ASN A 179 6.07 -8.57 12.89
CA ASN A 179 5.11 -8.67 13.98
C ASN A 179 4.59 -7.30 14.43
N GLN A 180 5.44 -6.27 14.50
CA GLN A 180 5.01 -4.91 14.81
C GLN A 180 4.03 -4.36 13.75
N VAL A 181 4.28 -4.64 12.47
CA VAL A 181 3.37 -4.28 11.38
C VAL A 181 2.03 -5.01 11.49
N ARG A 182 2.04 -6.33 11.70
CA ARG A 182 0.81 -7.13 11.94
C ARG A 182 0.01 -6.61 13.13
N LEU A 183 0.68 -6.31 14.23
CA LEU A 183 0.04 -5.76 15.42
C LEU A 183 -0.63 -4.42 15.11
N ARG A 184 0.07 -3.52 14.40
CA ARG A 184 -0.50 -2.22 13.97
C ARG A 184 -1.73 -2.40 13.09
N TRP A 185 -1.68 -3.30 12.11
CA TRP A 185 -2.82 -3.63 11.25
C TRP A 185 -4.00 -4.19 12.05
N GLY A 186 -3.73 -5.12 12.97
CA GLY A 186 -4.73 -5.66 13.89
C GLY A 186 -5.35 -4.59 14.79
N GLN A 187 -4.54 -3.67 15.35
CA GLN A 187 -5.02 -2.55 16.14
C GLN A 187 -5.92 -1.63 15.31
N GLN A 188 -5.50 -1.25 14.10
CA GLN A 188 -6.31 -0.41 13.21
C GLN A 188 -7.64 -1.08 12.83
N PHE A 189 -7.63 -2.40 12.61
CA PHE A 189 -8.82 -3.15 12.20
C PHE A 189 -9.78 -3.47 13.35
N PHE A 190 -9.28 -3.92 14.51
CA PHE A 190 -10.10 -4.43 15.61
C PHE A 190 -10.42 -3.39 16.70
N ALA A 191 -9.63 -2.32 16.86
CA ALA A 191 -9.81 -1.37 17.96
C ALA A 191 -11.09 -0.54 17.86
N VAL A 192 -11.75 -0.50 16.69
CA VAL A 192 -12.99 0.27 16.46
C VAL A 192 -14.21 -0.33 17.19
N THR A 193 -14.04 -1.40 17.97
CA THR A 193 -15.13 -2.14 18.63
C THR A 193 -15.52 -1.63 20.03
N LYS A 194 -15.39 -0.31 20.30
CA LYS A 194 -16.08 0.32 21.44
C LYS A 194 -16.82 1.56 20.95
N VAL A 195 -18.02 1.34 20.45
CA VAL A 195 -19.03 2.39 20.41
C VAL A 195 -19.48 2.56 21.87
N SER A 196 -19.22 3.74 22.43
CA SER A 196 -19.89 4.22 23.65
C SER A 196 -21.34 4.56 23.33
#